data_AF-A0A1Q7NI62-F1
#
_entry.id   AF-A0A1Q7NI62-F1
#
_cell.length_a   1.000
_cell.length_b   1.000
_cell.length_c   1.000
_cell.angle_alpha   90.00
_cell.angle_beta   90.00
_cell.angle_gamma   90.00
#
_symmetry.space_group_name_H-M   'P 1'
#
loop_
_entity.id
_entity.type
_entity.pdbx_description
1 polymer ?
#
loop_
_entity_poly.entity_id
_entity_poly.type
_entity_poly.pdbx_seq_one_letter_code
_entity_poly.pdbx_strand_id
1 'polypeptide(L)'
;MERAHPARIFVMTQKPTHSLEPRFGWHSRGYLPHFDGGELAQFLTFRLHDALPQSVLIRWREELKLARPGEAEAIMRRRVEAYLDQGHGNCYLKDPNVARMVQDALLFHDQKKIPTGRLGRHAKSCPPAVHAI
;
A
#
# COMPACT_ATOMS: atom_id res chain seq x y z
N MET A 1 44.79 -26.90 57.89
CA MET A 1 44.71 -27.81 56.74
C MET A 1 43.27 -27.78 56.24
N GLU A 2 42.90 -26.78 55.45
CA GLU A 2 41.65 -26.81 54.69
C GLU A 2 41.79 -25.85 53.50
N ARG A 3 41.82 -26.41 52.29
CA ARG A 3 42.06 -25.68 51.04
C ARG A 3 40.72 -25.18 50.50
N ALA A 4 40.46 -23.88 50.63
CA ALA A 4 39.34 -23.22 49.96
C ALA A 4 39.53 -23.30 48.43
N HIS A 5 38.62 -24.01 47.75
CA HIS A 5 38.52 -24.02 46.29
C HIS A 5 37.84 -22.72 45.82
N PRO A 6 38.39 -21.99 44.83
CA PRO A 6 37.69 -20.85 44.28
C PRO A 6 36.51 -21.32 43.41
N ALA A 7 35.29 -20.96 43.82
CA ALA A 7 34.08 -21.16 43.02
C ALA A 7 34.22 -20.39 41.69
N ARG A 8 34.26 -21.12 40.57
CA ARG A 8 34.16 -20.54 39.23
C ARG A 8 32.74 -19.99 39.07
N ILE A 9 32.61 -18.66 39.04
CA ILE A 9 31.38 -18.00 38.62
C ILE A 9 31.22 -18.27 37.12
N PHE A 10 30.40 -19.26 36.78
CA PHE A 10 29.95 -19.47 35.42
C PHE A 10 28.90 -18.40 35.11
N VAL A 11 29.33 -17.30 34.50
CA VAL A 11 28.39 -16.33 33.92
C VAL A 11 27.73 -17.03 32.73
N MET A 12 26.52 -17.55 32.93
CA MET A 12 25.63 -17.89 31.82
C MET A 12 25.31 -16.59 31.10
N THR A 13 26.05 -16.28 30.04
CA THR A 13 25.56 -15.38 29.00
C THR A 13 24.43 -16.11 28.31
N GLN A 14 23.23 -16.07 28.90
CA GLN A 14 22.03 -16.38 28.15
C GLN A 14 21.99 -15.34 27.02
N LYS A 15 22.39 -15.74 25.81
CA LYS A 15 22.05 -15.04 24.59
C LYS A 15 20.53 -14.80 24.67
N PRO A 16 20.02 -13.58 24.51
CA PRO A 16 18.58 -13.37 24.46
C PRO A 16 18.03 -14.20 23.29
N THR A 17 17.34 -15.29 23.64
CA THR A 17 16.69 -16.22 22.70
C THR A 17 15.35 -15.63 22.29
N HIS A 18 15.39 -14.46 21.67
CA HIS A 18 14.40 -13.99 20.70
C HIS A 18 14.88 -12.64 20.20
N SER A 19 15.41 -12.59 18.98
CA SER A 19 15.31 -11.34 18.23
C SER A 19 13.82 -11.09 18.06
N LEU A 20 13.30 -10.13 18.82
CA LEU A 20 12.07 -9.45 18.46
C LEU A 20 12.41 -8.56 17.28
N GLU A 21 12.57 -9.17 16.10
CA GLU A 21 12.49 -8.41 14.86
C GLU A 21 11.19 -7.60 14.92
N PRO A 22 11.21 -6.30 14.58
CA PRO A 22 10.00 -5.49 14.62
C PRO A 22 8.97 -6.16 13.71
N ARG A 23 7.88 -6.67 14.27
CA ARG A 23 6.73 -7.19 13.50
C ARG A 23 6.03 -6.11 12.69
N PHE A 24 6.42 -4.85 12.90
CA PHE A 24 5.82 -3.66 12.34
C PHE A 24 6.88 -2.84 11.59
N GLY A 25 6.49 -2.20 10.50
CA GLY A 25 7.35 -1.35 9.70
C GLY A 25 7.40 -1.74 8.23
N TRP A 26 8.40 -1.19 7.54
CA TRP A 26 8.61 -1.42 6.12
C TRP A 26 9.34 -2.73 5.87
N HIS A 27 8.83 -3.51 4.92
CA HIS A 27 9.39 -4.78 4.52
C HIS A 27 9.51 -4.84 3.00
N SER A 28 10.64 -5.32 2.50
CA SER A 28 10.88 -5.56 1.08
C SER A 28 11.26 -7.01 0.83
N ARG A 29 10.59 -7.65 -0.13
CA ARG A 29 10.84 -9.04 -0.53
C ARG A 29 11.14 -9.18 -2.04
N GLY A 30 11.63 -8.10 -2.65
CA GLY A 30 11.94 -8.06 -4.10
C GLY A 30 10.79 -7.63 -5.01
N TYR A 31 9.65 -7.24 -4.43
CA TYR A 31 8.54 -6.56 -5.11
C TYR A 31 8.18 -5.27 -4.36
N LEU A 32 7.01 -4.67 -4.67
CA LEU A 32 6.51 -3.47 -4.01
C LEU A 32 6.62 -3.59 -2.47
N PRO A 33 7.30 -2.66 -1.78
CA PRO A 33 7.43 -2.69 -0.33
C PRO A 33 6.05 -2.75 0.34
N HIS A 34 5.92 -3.58 1.37
CA HIS A 34 4.73 -3.62 2.22
C HIS A 34 5.04 -2.95 3.56
N PHE A 35 4.07 -2.19 4.07
CA PHE A 35 4.12 -1.59 5.40
C PHE A 35 3.17 -2.34 6.32
N ASP A 36 3.70 -2.92 7.40
CA ASP A 36 2.91 -3.52 8.48
C ASP A 36 2.77 -2.50 9.62
N GLY A 37 1.66 -1.78 9.63
CA GLY A 37 1.37 -0.77 10.64
C GLY A 37 0.60 -1.29 11.85
N GLY A 38 0.27 -2.59 11.91
CA GLY A 38 -0.70 -3.10 12.88
C GLY A 38 -2.02 -2.33 12.82
N GLU A 39 -2.38 -1.66 13.91
CA GLU A 39 -3.61 -0.86 14.04
C GLU A 39 -3.46 0.60 13.56
N LEU A 40 -2.31 0.97 12.98
CA LEU A 40 -2.13 2.30 12.42
C LEU A 40 -3.08 2.53 11.23
N ALA A 41 -3.90 3.57 11.35
CA ALA A 41 -4.78 3.99 10.27
C ALA A 41 -3.97 4.38 9.03
N GLN A 42 -4.31 3.79 7.90
CA GLN A 42 -3.74 4.11 6.59
C GLN A 42 -4.81 4.78 5.73
N PHE A 43 -4.41 5.84 5.02
CA PHE A 43 -5.29 6.50 4.06
C PHE A 43 -5.05 5.93 2.67
N LEU A 44 -6.13 5.53 1.99
CA LEU A 44 -6.10 5.08 0.61
C LEU A 44 -6.83 6.10 -0.26
N THR A 45 -6.14 6.66 -1.24
CA THR A 45 -6.74 7.59 -2.21
C THR A 45 -7.10 6.85 -3.49
N PHE A 46 -8.38 6.75 -3.80
CA PHE A 46 -8.85 6.25 -5.10
C PHE A 46 -9.17 7.43 -6.03
N ARG A 47 -8.68 7.38 -7.27
CA ARG A 47 -9.12 8.30 -8.32
C ARG A 47 -10.17 7.60 -9.16
N LEU A 48 -11.39 8.15 -9.17
CA LEU A 48 -12.45 7.67 -10.04
C LEU A 48 -12.25 8.15 -11.48
N HIS A 49 -12.85 7.44 -12.44
CA HIS A 49 -12.67 7.68 -13.87
C HIS A 49 -13.07 9.09 -14.33
N ASP A 50 -14.01 9.70 -13.61
CA ASP A 50 -14.58 11.02 -13.87
C ASP A 50 -13.87 12.14 -13.08
N ALA A 51 -12.99 11.80 -12.13
CA ALA A 51 -12.31 12.78 -11.27
C ALA A 51 -11.39 13.74 -12.05
N LEU A 52 -10.89 13.30 -13.22
CA LEU A 52 -10.07 14.13 -14.11
C LEU A 52 -10.44 13.86 -15.58
N PRO A 53 -11.32 14.67 -16.19
CA PRO A 53 -11.76 14.48 -17.57
C PRO A 53 -10.60 14.50 -18.57
N GLN A 54 -10.66 13.63 -19.57
CA GLN A 54 -9.61 13.49 -20.59
C GLN A 54 -9.40 14.78 -21.41
N SER A 55 -10.46 15.57 -21.62
CA SER A 55 -10.38 16.86 -22.31
C SER A 55 -9.45 17.85 -21.60
N VAL A 56 -9.46 17.85 -20.26
CA VAL A 56 -8.58 18.70 -19.44
C VAL A 56 -7.12 18.27 -19.61
N LEU A 57 -6.86 16.96 -19.60
CA LEU A 57 -5.52 16.41 -19.82
C LEU A 57 -4.97 16.73 -21.20
N ILE A 58 -5.80 16.58 -22.25
CA ILE A 58 -5.41 16.89 -23.63
C ILE A 58 -5.03 18.37 -23.73
N ARG A 59 -5.89 19.27 -23.23
CA ARG A 59 -5.62 20.71 -23.25
C ARG A 59 -4.30 21.06 -22.58
N TRP A 60 -4.03 20.55 -21.38
CA TRP A 60 -2.77 20.85 -20.69
C TRP A 60 -1.55 20.25 -21.37
N ARG A 61 -1.68 19.06 -21.98
CA ARG A 61 -0.60 18.50 -22.80
C ARG A 61 -0.26 19.42 -23.96
N GLU A 62 -1.27 20.01 -24.60
CA GLU A 62 -1.06 20.97 -25.70
C GLU A 62 -0.38 22.26 -25.24
N GLU A 63 -0.84 22.84 -24.12
CA GLU A 63 -0.22 24.03 -23.51
C GLU A 63 1.25 23.81 -23.14
N LEU A 64 1.60 22.59 -22.73
CA LEU A 64 2.94 22.24 -22.26
C LEU A 64 3.85 21.64 -23.34
N LYS A 65 3.42 21.56 -24.61
CA LYS A 65 4.20 20.98 -25.72
C LYS A 65 5.59 21.62 -25.89
N LEU A 66 5.71 22.91 -25.61
CA LEU A 66 6.94 23.70 -25.80
C LEU A 66 7.72 23.91 -24.49
N ALA A 67 7.25 23.34 -23.37
CA ALA A 67 7.95 23.47 -22.10
C ALA A 67 9.26 22.66 -22.10
N ARG A 68 10.22 23.10 -21.28
CA ARG A 68 11.52 22.42 -21.17
C ARG A 68 11.35 21.01 -20.58
N PRO A 69 12.27 20.07 -20.89
CA PRO A 69 12.28 18.75 -20.26
C PRO A 69 12.27 18.87 -18.73
N GLY A 70 11.40 18.10 -18.07
CA GLY A 70 11.20 18.13 -16.61
C GLY A 70 10.29 19.26 -16.10
N GLU A 71 10.26 20.43 -16.76
CA GLU A 71 9.38 21.53 -16.40
C GLU A 71 7.91 21.19 -16.71
N ALA A 72 7.65 20.61 -17.88
CA ALA A 72 6.32 20.14 -18.28
C ALA A 72 5.73 19.16 -17.25
N GLU A 73 6.51 18.19 -16.79
CA GLU A 73 6.07 17.18 -15.84
C GLU A 73 5.77 17.79 -14.46
N ALA A 74 6.64 18.68 -13.97
CA ALA A 74 6.44 19.35 -12.70
C ALA A 74 5.16 20.22 -12.70
N ILE A 75 4.92 20.96 -13.79
CA ILE A 75 3.70 21.75 -13.96
C ILE A 75 2.47 20.85 -14.07
N MET A 76 2.56 19.78 -14.87
CA MET A 76 1.46 18.83 -15.06
C MET A 76 1.05 18.19 -13.73
N ARG A 77 2.01 17.73 -12.93
CA ARG A 77 1.75 17.15 -11.60
C ARG A 77 1.01 18.13 -10.70
N ARG A 78 1.50 19.38 -10.59
CA ARG A 78 0.85 20.42 -9.77
C ARG A 78 -0.57 20.72 -10.23
N ARG A 79 -0.80 20.78 -11.55
CA ARG A 79 -2.14 21.02 -12.13
C ARG A 79 -3.09 19.86 -11.82
N VAL A 80 -2.61 18.62 -11.92
CA VAL A 80 -3.39 17.43 -11.60
C VAL A 80 -3.79 17.42 -10.13
N GLU A 81 -2.84 17.63 -9.21
CA GLU A 81 -3.10 17.69 -7.77
C GLU A 81 -4.14 18.79 -7.45
N ALA A 82 -3.89 20.02 -7.92
CA ALA A 82 -4.79 21.14 -7.67
C ALA A 82 -6.20 20.94 -8.27
N TYR A 83 -6.34 20.21 -9.39
CA TYR A 83 -7.63 19.93 -9.99
C TYR A 83 -8.38 18.81 -9.25
N LEU A 84 -7.66 17.77 -8.82
CA LEU A 84 -8.26 16.68 -8.04
C LEU A 84 -8.78 17.19 -6.70
N ASP A 85 -8.08 18.13 -6.05
CA ASP A 85 -8.51 18.76 -4.80
C ASP A 85 -9.82 19.56 -4.92
N GLN A 86 -10.20 19.95 -6.14
CA GLN A 86 -11.47 20.65 -6.39
C GLN A 86 -12.67 19.71 -6.44
N GLY A 87 -12.46 18.39 -6.56
CA GLY A 87 -13.54 17.41 -6.48
C GLY A 87 -14.54 17.44 -7.64
N HIS A 88 -14.10 17.76 -8.87
CA HIS A 88 -14.97 17.89 -10.07
C HIS A 88 -15.71 16.63 -10.52
N GLY A 89 -15.40 15.45 -9.96
CA GLY A 89 -16.13 14.21 -10.26
C GLY A 89 -17.53 14.17 -9.65
N ASN A 90 -18.32 13.19 -10.03
CA ASN A 90 -19.71 12.99 -9.59
C ASN A 90 -19.86 12.59 -8.13
N CYS A 91 -18.76 12.45 -7.39
CA CYS A 91 -18.73 12.05 -5.98
C CYS A 91 -19.62 10.82 -5.69
N TYR A 92 -19.51 9.75 -6.47
CA TYR A 92 -20.40 8.57 -6.37
C TYR A 92 -20.53 7.98 -4.96
N LEU A 93 -19.50 8.11 -4.12
CA LEU A 93 -19.52 7.65 -2.72
C LEU A 93 -20.45 8.47 -1.81
N LYS A 94 -21.03 9.59 -2.28
CA LYS A 94 -22.12 10.28 -1.58
C LYS A 94 -23.41 9.46 -1.59
N ASP A 95 -23.60 8.58 -2.56
CA ASP A 95 -24.71 7.62 -2.57
C ASP A 95 -24.41 6.49 -1.58
N PRO A 96 -25.23 6.30 -0.52
CA PRO A 96 -25.02 5.25 0.46
C PRO A 96 -25.01 3.83 -0.12
N ASN A 97 -25.70 3.59 -1.24
CA ASN A 97 -25.73 2.28 -1.87
C ASN A 97 -24.40 1.94 -2.54
N VAL A 98 -23.83 2.91 -3.26
CA VAL A 98 -22.51 2.78 -3.88
C VAL A 98 -21.43 2.69 -2.81
N ALA A 99 -21.52 3.54 -1.78
CA ALA A 99 -20.59 3.51 -0.65
C ALA A 99 -20.56 2.15 0.05
N ARG A 100 -21.73 1.55 0.30
CA ARG A 100 -21.84 0.21 0.89
C ARG A 100 -21.21 -0.86 0.00
N MET A 101 -21.47 -0.83 -1.30
CA MET A 101 -20.87 -1.78 -2.24
C MET A 101 -19.33 -1.71 -2.22
N VAL A 102 -18.76 -0.50 -2.21
CA VAL A 102 -17.31 -0.30 -2.14
C VAL A 102 -16.76 -0.75 -0.78
N GLN A 103 -17.45 -0.46 0.32
CA GLN A 103 -17.07 -0.92 1.65
C GLN A 103 -17.04 -2.46 1.73
N ASP A 104 -18.09 -3.11 1.25
CA ASP A 104 -18.19 -4.57 1.24
C ASP A 104 -17.07 -5.21 0.41
N ALA A 105 -16.71 -4.59 -0.72
CA ALA A 105 -15.59 -5.02 -1.55
C ALA A 105 -14.23 -4.88 -0.82
N LEU A 106 -14.02 -3.77 -0.10
CA LEU A 106 -12.80 -3.56 0.69
C LEU A 106 -12.70 -4.54 1.87
N LEU A 107 -13.82 -4.93 2.46
CA LEU A 107 -13.89 -5.85 3.60
C LEU A 107 -13.94 -7.34 3.19
N PHE A 108 -14.06 -7.67 1.91
CA PHE A 108 -14.25 -9.04 1.42
C PHE A 108 -13.17 -10.05 1.89
N HIS A 109 -11.95 -9.55 2.14
CA HIS A 109 -10.81 -10.31 2.66
C HIS A 109 -10.32 -9.86 4.03
N ASP A 110 -11.11 -9.05 4.75
CA ASP A 110 -10.73 -8.67 6.10
C ASP A 110 -10.56 -9.92 6.98
N GLN A 111 -9.46 -9.95 7.73
CA GLN A 111 -9.02 -11.07 8.58
C GLN A 111 -8.80 -12.43 7.88
N LYS A 112 -8.93 -12.51 6.54
CA LYS A 112 -8.60 -13.71 5.78
C LYS A 112 -7.17 -13.62 5.29
N LYS A 113 -6.26 -14.38 5.94
CA LYS A 113 -4.93 -14.64 5.40
C LYS A 113 -5.08 -15.27 4.01
N ILE A 114 -4.72 -14.55 2.97
CA ILE A 114 -4.35 -15.19 1.70
C ILE A 114 -3.12 -16.02 2.04
N PRO A 115 -3.14 -17.35 1.89
CA PRO A 115 -1.95 -18.15 2.14
C PRO A 115 -0.88 -17.64 1.18
N THR A 116 0.12 -16.93 1.70
CA THR A 116 1.39 -16.71 1.01
C THR A 116 2.11 -18.05 1.00
N GLY A 117 1.54 -19.02 0.29
CA GLY A 117 2.18 -20.27 -0.02
C GLY A 117 3.39 -19.94 -0.86
N ARG A 118 4.53 -20.52 -0.51
CA ARG A 118 5.76 -20.52 -1.30
C ARG A 118 5.36 -20.96 -2.73
N LEU A 119 5.17 -20.01 -3.64
CA LEU A 119 4.77 -20.26 -5.03
C LEU A 119 5.95 -20.90 -5.77
N GLY A 120 6.14 -22.20 -5.53
CA GLY A 120 6.66 -23.09 -6.54
C GLY A 120 5.64 -23.13 -7.67
N ARG A 121 6.07 -22.66 -8.84
CA ARG A 121 5.43 -22.74 -10.17
C ARG A 121 4.23 -23.69 -10.20
N HIS A 122 3.01 -23.16 -10.10
CA HIS A 122 1.81 -23.63 -10.81
C HIS A 122 0.73 -22.57 -10.61
N ALA A 123 0.59 -21.70 -11.61
CA ALA A 123 -0.53 -20.79 -11.71
C ALA A 123 -1.81 -21.63 -11.80
N LYS A 124 -2.55 -21.73 -10.69
CA LYS A 124 -3.93 -22.22 -10.76
C LYS A 124 -4.77 -21.06 -11.30
N SER A 125 -5.34 -21.33 -12.47
CA SER A 125 -6.26 -20.47 -13.22
C SER A 125 -7.28 -19.78 -12.33
N CYS A 126 -7.30 -18.44 -12.37
CA CYS A 126 -8.43 -17.66 -11.91
C CYS A 126 -9.61 -17.96 -12.87
N PRO A 127 -10.81 -18.36 -12.39
CA PRO A 127 -12.00 -18.34 -13.24
C PRO A 127 -12.30 -16.88 -13.64
N PRO A 128 -12.84 -16.63 -14.85
CA PRO A 128 -13.09 -15.28 -15.30
C PRO A 128 -14.07 -14.60 -14.34
N ALA A 129 -13.63 -13.49 -13.73
CA ALA A 129 -14.53 -12.60 -13.05
C ALA A 129 -15.60 -12.18 -14.06
N VAL A 130 -16.84 -12.53 -13.73
CA VAL A 130 -18.05 -12.06 -14.37
C VAL A 130 -17.95 -10.56 -14.59
N HIS A 131 -18.28 -10.12 -15.80
CA HIS A 131 -18.40 -8.71 -16.15
C HIS A 131 -19.36 -8.05 -15.15
N ALA A 132 -18.81 -7.18 -14.31
CA ALA A 132 -19.56 -6.15 -13.62
C ALA A 132 -19.14 -4.82 -14.28
N ILE A 133 -20.07 -4.34 -15.10
CA ILE A 133 -20.28 -3.02 -15.71
C ILE A 133 -19.31 -1.92 -15.25
#